data_AF-A0A0F6SYQ3-F1
#
_entry.id   AF-A0A0F6SYQ3-F1
#
_cell.length_a   1.000
_cell.length_b   1.000
_cell.length_c   1.000
_cell.angle_alpha   90.00
_cell.angle_beta   90.00
_cell.angle_gamma   90.00
#
_symmetry.space_group_name_H-M   'P 1'
#
loop_
_entity.id
_entity.type
_entity.pdbx_description
1 polymer ?
#
loop_
_entity_poly.entity_id
_entity_poly.type
_entity_poly.pdbx_seq_one_letter_code
_entity_poly.pdbx_strand_id
1 'polypeptide(L)'
;TVIKTKVEAGTRITAPKPPTKQGYVFKGWYTEKNGGHEWNFSTDYMSGNDFTLYAMFKAETTEKAVNLTRYVKYIRGNAGIYKLPREDNSLKQGTLASHRCKALTVDREARNGGELWYRLKNIGWTKAENL
;
A
#
# COMPACT_ATOMS: atom_id res chain seq x y z
N THR A 1 15.36 8.94 -5.26
CA THR A 1 16.75 9.39 -5.12
C THR A 1 17.43 8.59 -4.03
N VAL A 2 18.61 8.06 -4.29
CA VAL A 2 19.43 7.43 -3.24
C VAL A 2 20.29 8.51 -2.62
N ILE A 3 20.21 8.69 -1.30
CA ILE A 3 21.06 9.61 -0.55
C ILE A 3 22.25 8.80 -0.02
N LYS A 4 23.47 9.20 -0.39
CA LYS A 4 24.69 8.60 0.13
C LYS A 4 25.26 9.50 1.22
N THR A 5 25.51 8.93 2.38
CA THR A 5 26.07 9.65 3.54
C THR A 5 27.19 8.81 4.13
N LYS A 6 28.35 9.42 4.37
CA LYS A 6 29.43 8.79 5.14
C LYS A 6 29.18 9.06 6.63
N VAL A 7 29.18 8.00 7.43
CA VAL A 7 28.98 8.06 8.88
C VAL A 7 30.04 7.17 9.53
N GLU A 8 30.63 7.64 10.62
CA GLU A 8 31.62 6.87 11.37
C GLU A 8 30.96 5.64 12.02
N ALA A 9 31.64 4.50 11.94
CA ALA A 9 31.17 3.27 12.56
C ALA A 9 31.03 3.43 14.09
N GLY A 10 30.01 2.82 14.66
CA GLY A 10 29.71 2.93 16.10
C GLY A 10 29.07 4.26 16.51
N THR A 11 28.75 5.14 15.57
CA THR A 11 27.99 6.38 15.85
C THR A 11 26.55 6.27 15.40
N ARG A 12 25.68 7.14 15.93
CA ARG A 12 24.27 7.21 15.49
C ARG A 12 24.17 8.01 14.20
N ILE A 13 23.31 7.55 13.29
CA ILE A 13 23.02 8.25 12.05
C ILE A 13 22.04 9.40 12.35
N THR A 14 22.27 10.58 11.77
CA THR A 14 21.24 11.65 11.79
C THR A 14 20.17 11.32 10.74
N ALA A 15 18.91 11.24 11.17
CA ALA A 15 17.80 10.91 10.28
C ALA A 15 17.67 11.95 9.14
N PRO A 16 17.54 11.53 7.87
CA PRO A 16 17.24 12.45 6.79
C PRO A 16 15.82 13.02 6.94
N LYS A 17 15.53 14.14 6.27
CA LYS A 17 14.16 14.65 6.16
C LYS A 17 13.25 13.53 5.60
N PRO A 18 12.10 13.24 6.24
CA PRO A 18 11.18 12.22 5.76
C PRO A 18 10.80 12.47 4.30
N PRO A 19 10.97 11.47 3.42
CA PRO A 19 10.57 11.61 2.03
C PRO A 19 9.04 11.61 1.92
N THR A 20 8.52 12.37 0.96
CA THR A 20 7.09 12.42 0.66
C THR A 20 6.79 11.61 -0.60
N LYS A 21 5.67 10.87 -0.59
CA LYS A 21 5.16 10.15 -1.75
C LYS A 21 3.66 10.38 -1.83
N GLN A 22 3.19 10.97 -2.92
CA GLN A 22 1.78 11.31 -3.10
C GLN A 22 0.88 10.08 -2.91
N GLY A 23 -0.14 10.20 -2.05
CA GLY A 23 -1.07 9.11 -1.71
C GLY A 23 -0.51 8.09 -0.71
N TYR A 24 0.61 8.38 -0.05
CA TYR A 24 1.21 7.50 0.94
C TYR A 24 1.78 8.26 2.14
N VAL A 25 1.57 7.70 3.34
CA VAL A 25 2.22 8.08 4.59
C VAL A 25 3.58 7.41 4.68
N PHE A 26 4.63 8.18 4.93
CA PHE A 26 5.94 7.64 5.26
C PHE A 26 5.89 6.88 6.59
N LYS A 27 6.33 5.62 6.59
CA LYS A 27 6.28 4.74 7.76
C LYS A 27 7.58 4.70 8.56
N GLY A 28 8.71 4.80 7.88
CA GLY A 28 10.02 4.63 8.49
C GLY A 28 11.08 4.21 7.48
N TRP A 29 12.30 4.07 7.97
CA TRP A 29 13.44 3.56 7.23
C TRP A 29 13.70 2.13 7.66
N TYR A 30 13.94 1.24 6.71
CA TYR A 30 14.09 -0.19 6.98
C TYR A 30 15.34 -0.75 6.30
N THR A 31 15.94 -1.79 6.89
CA THR A 31 17.14 -2.43 6.34
C THR A 31 16.88 -3.21 5.05
N GLU A 32 15.62 -3.53 4.75
CA GLU A 32 15.21 -4.28 3.58
C GLU A 32 14.02 -3.64 2.86
N LYS A 33 13.90 -3.91 1.56
CA LYS A 33 12.82 -3.38 0.71
C LYS A 33 11.42 -3.81 1.14
N ASN A 34 11.28 -5.02 1.74
CA ASN A 34 10.00 -5.71 1.88
C ASN A 34 9.56 -5.97 3.33
N GLY A 35 10.13 -5.29 4.33
CA GLY A 35 9.62 -5.36 5.72
C GLY A 35 10.61 -5.80 6.78
N GLY A 36 11.92 -5.53 6.58
CA GLY A 36 12.97 -5.93 7.51
C GLY A 36 12.95 -5.18 8.85
N HIS A 37 14.12 -5.04 9.48
CA HIS A 37 14.26 -4.26 10.70
C HIS A 37 14.00 -2.76 10.42
N GLU A 38 13.15 -2.14 11.22
CA GLU A 38 12.96 -0.68 11.20
C GLU A 38 14.13 0.00 11.90
N TRP A 39 14.83 0.87 11.19
CA TRP A 39 15.96 1.60 11.74
C TRP A 39 15.49 2.73 12.66
N ASN A 40 15.88 2.65 13.93
CA ASN A 40 15.65 3.68 14.92
C ASN A 40 16.89 4.55 15.10
N PHE A 41 16.89 5.75 14.50
CA PHE A 41 18.02 6.69 14.54
C PHE A 41 18.40 7.18 15.95
N SER A 42 17.57 6.96 16.97
CA SER A 42 17.89 7.33 18.36
C SER A 42 18.67 6.26 19.11
N THR A 43 18.50 4.98 18.74
CA THR A 43 19.05 3.81 19.44
C THR A 43 20.06 3.03 18.62
N ASP A 44 19.95 3.06 17.29
CA ASP A 44 20.74 2.22 16.40
C ASP A 44 22.05 2.90 16.00
N TYR A 45 23.10 2.10 15.91
CA TYR A 45 24.45 2.54 15.60
C TYR A 45 24.88 2.06 14.23
N MET A 46 25.58 2.93 13.49
CA MET A 46 26.18 2.62 12.20
C MET A 46 27.14 1.43 12.34
N SER A 47 26.95 0.39 11.55
CA SER A 47 27.86 -0.76 11.52
C SER A 47 29.17 -0.41 10.80
N GLY A 48 30.19 -1.26 10.95
CA GLY A 48 31.50 -1.08 10.27
C GLY A 48 31.49 -1.36 8.76
N ASN A 49 30.31 -1.53 8.16
CA ASN A 49 30.12 -1.90 6.76
C ASN A 49 29.02 -1.06 6.13
N ASP A 50 29.11 -0.85 4.82
CA ASP A 50 28.07 -0.16 4.08
C ASP A 50 26.76 -0.96 4.08
N PHE A 51 25.64 -0.26 4.23
CA PHE A 51 24.30 -0.81 4.03
C PHE A 51 23.36 0.25 3.47
N THR A 52 22.18 -0.19 3.01
CA THR A 52 21.15 0.70 2.44
C THR A 52 19.89 0.64 3.29
N LEU A 53 19.37 1.82 3.65
CA LEU A 53 18.04 1.96 4.23
C LEU A 53 17.00 2.27 3.15
N TYR A 54 15.85 1.63 3.25
CA TYR A 54 14.72 1.74 2.34
C TYR A 54 13.58 2.49 3.03
N ALA A 55 13.12 3.58 2.42
CA ALA A 55 11.93 4.28 2.87
C ALA A 55 10.68 3.43 2.61
N MET A 56 9.94 3.11 3.66
CA MET A 56 8.64 2.46 3.54
C MET A 56 7.51 3.46 3.60
N PHE A 57 6.46 3.12 2.86
CA PHE A 57 5.29 3.95 2.66
C PHE A 57 4.04 3.09 2.81
N LYS A 58 3.08 3.58 3.59
CA LYS A 58 1.73 3.00 3.67
C LYS A 58 0.79 3.91 2.90
N ALA A 59 -0.04 3.37 2.04
CA ALA A 59 -1.01 4.19 1.31
C ALA A 59 -1.87 5.02 2.30
N GLU A 60 -2.06 6.29 2.00
CA GLU A 60 -3.05 7.15 2.67
C GLU A 60 -4.43 6.68 2.23
N THR A 61 -4.95 5.64 2.89
CA THR A 61 -6.29 5.18 2.62
C THR A 61 -7.26 5.95 3.52
N THR A 62 -8.03 6.85 2.92
CA THR A 62 -9.29 7.33 3.54
C THR A 62 -10.34 6.23 3.38
N GLU A 63 -10.17 5.11 4.10
CA GLU A 63 -11.20 4.07 4.13
C GLU A 63 -12.42 4.59 4.89
N LYS A 64 -13.54 4.68 4.20
CA LYS A 64 -14.82 5.02 4.79
C LYS A 64 -15.70 3.78 4.82
N ALA A 65 -16.30 3.51 5.98
CA ALA A 65 -17.30 2.46 6.12
C ALA A 65 -18.57 2.85 5.35
N VAL A 66 -19.09 1.91 4.56
CA VAL A 66 -20.32 2.09 3.77
C VAL A 66 -21.13 0.80 3.81
N ASN A 67 -22.38 0.85 3.37
CA ASN A 67 -23.21 -0.33 3.17
C ASN A 67 -23.98 -0.17 1.85
N LEU A 68 -23.37 -0.59 0.74
CA LEU A 68 -23.95 -0.43 -0.60
C LEU A 68 -24.16 -1.79 -1.24
N THR A 69 -25.24 -1.92 -2.01
CA THR A 69 -25.42 -3.04 -2.93
C THR A 69 -24.93 -2.62 -4.31
N ARG A 70 -24.01 -3.41 -4.90
CA ARG A 70 -23.44 -3.19 -6.23
C ARG A 70 -23.44 -4.46 -7.06
N TYR A 71 -23.29 -4.31 -8.38
CA TYR A 71 -23.27 -5.41 -9.33
C TYR A 71 -22.09 -5.25 -10.27
N VAL A 72 -21.35 -6.32 -10.54
CA VAL A 72 -20.27 -6.28 -11.54
C VAL A 72 -20.84 -5.81 -12.88
N LYS A 73 -20.29 -4.73 -13.47
CA LYS A 73 -20.70 -4.27 -14.79
C LYS A 73 -20.50 -5.39 -15.82
N TYR A 74 -21.41 -5.49 -16.79
CA TYR A 74 -21.45 -6.59 -17.76
C TYR A 74 -20.09 -6.88 -18.42
N ILE A 75 -19.38 -5.83 -18.86
CA ILE A 75 -18.08 -5.94 -19.54
C ILE A 75 -16.86 -6.02 -18.59
N ARG A 76 -17.07 -6.00 -17.28
CA ARG A 76 -15.99 -5.87 -16.27
C ARG A 76 -15.73 -7.13 -15.46
N GLY A 77 -16.25 -8.30 -15.84
CA GLY A 77 -15.95 -9.52 -15.07
C GLY A 77 -14.49 -9.94 -15.06
N ASN A 78 -13.67 -9.53 -16.04
CA ASN A 78 -12.24 -9.85 -16.00
C ASN A 78 -11.44 -8.84 -15.15
N ALA A 79 -12.10 -7.82 -14.58
CA ALA A 79 -11.43 -6.86 -13.72
C ALA A 79 -10.93 -7.51 -12.43
N GLY A 80 -9.81 -7.00 -11.93
CA GLY A 80 -9.11 -7.58 -10.78
C GLY A 80 -9.80 -7.34 -9.44
N ILE A 81 -9.58 -8.29 -8.54
CA ILE A 81 -9.83 -8.17 -7.10
C ILE A 81 -8.47 -8.16 -6.40
N TYR A 82 -8.27 -7.25 -5.46
CA TYR A 82 -6.99 -6.99 -4.82
C TYR A 82 -7.10 -6.96 -3.29
N LYS A 83 -6.01 -7.30 -2.60
CA LYS A 83 -5.93 -7.26 -1.13
C LYS A 83 -5.97 -5.83 -0.56
N LEU A 84 -5.56 -4.84 -1.35
CA LEU A 84 -5.57 -3.41 -1.02
C LEU A 84 -6.15 -2.60 -2.19
N PRO A 85 -6.65 -1.36 -1.98
CA PRO A 85 -7.22 -0.53 -3.04
C PRO A 85 -6.13 0.06 -3.97
N ARG A 86 -5.43 -0.80 -4.70
CA ARG A 86 -4.35 -0.46 -5.63
C ARG A 86 -4.15 -1.58 -6.65
N GLU A 87 -3.92 -1.21 -7.91
CA GLU A 87 -3.51 -2.17 -8.94
C GLU A 87 -2.05 -2.56 -8.79
N ASP A 88 -1.82 -3.72 -8.18
CA ASP A 88 -0.50 -4.34 -8.03
C ASP A 88 -0.67 -5.85 -8.20
N ASN A 89 0.08 -6.46 -9.12
CA ASN A 89 -0.04 -7.88 -9.42
C ASN A 89 0.31 -8.77 -8.21
N SER A 90 1.18 -8.30 -7.31
CA SER A 90 1.50 -9.02 -6.06
C SER A 90 0.33 -9.04 -5.07
N LEU A 91 -0.64 -8.14 -5.24
CA LEU A 91 -1.82 -8.02 -4.37
C LEU A 91 -3.08 -8.61 -5.00
N LYS A 92 -3.02 -9.08 -6.25
CA LYS A 92 -4.18 -9.58 -6.99
C LYS A 92 -4.61 -10.96 -6.46
N GLN A 93 -5.88 -11.06 -6.09
CA GLN A 93 -6.48 -12.28 -5.51
C GLN A 93 -7.37 -13.03 -6.51
N GLY A 94 -7.79 -12.38 -7.60
CA GLY A 94 -8.65 -12.99 -8.60
C GLY A 94 -9.28 -11.98 -9.54
N THR A 95 -10.41 -12.36 -10.15
CA THR A 95 -11.22 -11.50 -11.02
C THR A 95 -12.69 -11.52 -10.59
N LEU A 96 -13.45 -10.53 -11.04
CA LEU A 96 -14.89 -10.41 -10.78
C LEU A 96 -15.76 -11.44 -11.54
N ALA A 97 -15.18 -12.38 -12.28
CA ALA A 97 -15.90 -13.22 -13.23
C ALA A 97 -16.94 -14.12 -12.55
N SER A 98 -16.58 -14.73 -11.42
CA SER A 98 -17.45 -15.57 -10.59
C SER A 98 -18.49 -14.79 -9.78
N HIS A 99 -18.42 -13.45 -9.81
CA HIS A 99 -19.28 -12.54 -9.07
C HIS A 99 -20.29 -11.80 -9.97
N ARG A 100 -20.30 -12.11 -11.27
CA ARG A 100 -21.30 -11.57 -12.21
C ARG A 100 -22.72 -11.96 -11.80
N CYS A 101 -23.66 -11.05 -12.05
CA CYS A 101 -25.09 -11.26 -11.79
C CYS A 101 -25.44 -11.54 -10.32
N LYS A 102 -24.53 -11.25 -9.38
CA LYS A 102 -24.76 -11.37 -7.94
C LYS A 102 -24.85 -9.98 -7.33
N ALA A 103 -25.76 -9.80 -6.37
CA ALA A 103 -25.78 -8.63 -5.51
C ALA A 103 -24.58 -8.70 -4.56
N LEU A 104 -23.67 -7.73 -4.65
CA LEU A 104 -22.48 -7.67 -3.82
C LEU A 104 -22.64 -6.58 -2.77
N THR A 105 -22.24 -6.88 -1.53
CA THR A 105 -22.17 -5.89 -0.46
C THR A 105 -20.81 -5.21 -0.49
N VAL A 106 -20.81 -3.88 -0.65
CA VAL A 106 -19.65 -3.04 -0.42
C VAL A 106 -19.69 -2.58 1.03
N ASP A 107 -18.66 -2.91 1.79
CA ASP A 107 -18.56 -2.54 3.22
C ASP A 107 -17.56 -1.41 3.48
N ARG A 108 -16.69 -1.10 2.51
CA ARG A 108 -15.77 0.05 2.56
C ARG A 108 -15.56 0.69 1.20
N GLU A 109 -15.30 1.98 1.20
CA GLU A 109 -14.78 2.71 0.05
C GLU A 109 -13.48 3.43 0.40
N ALA A 110 -12.60 3.62 -0.58
CA ALA A 110 -11.34 4.34 -0.38
C ALA A 110 -10.95 5.12 -1.64
N ARG A 111 -10.23 6.22 -1.47
CA ARG A 111 -9.58 6.92 -2.57
C ARG A 111 -8.08 6.67 -2.53
N ASN A 112 -7.51 6.22 -3.64
CA ASN A 112 -6.07 6.04 -3.80
C ASN A 112 -5.67 6.58 -5.18
N GLY A 113 -4.72 7.52 -5.22
CA GLY A 113 -4.30 8.15 -6.47
C GLY A 113 -5.43 8.88 -7.23
N GLY A 114 -6.47 9.34 -6.52
CA GLY A 114 -7.66 9.97 -7.11
C GLY A 114 -8.75 8.99 -7.57
N GLU A 115 -8.43 7.71 -7.72
CA GLU A 115 -9.40 6.67 -8.08
C GLU A 115 -10.22 6.23 -6.87
N LEU A 116 -11.51 5.96 -7.10
CA LEU A 116 -12.41 5.40 -6.09
C LEU A 116 -12.38 3.87 -6.14
N TRP A 117 -12.23 3.27 -4.97
CA TRP A 117 -12.18 1.82 -4.77
C TRP A 117 -13.29 1.37 -3.83
N TYR A 118 -13.83 0.18 -4.10
CA TYR A 118 -14.82 -0.48 -3.26
C TYR A 118 -14.28 -1.80 -2.73
N ARG A 119 -14.47 -2.05 -1.44
CA ARG A 119 -14.23 -3.34 -0.81
C ARG A 119 -15.51 -4.14 -0.82
N LEU A 120 -15.49 -5.23 -1.57
CA LEU A 120 -16.52 -6.25 -1.56
C LEU A 120 -16.35 -7.10 -0.29
N LYS A 121 -17.38 -7.14 0.56
CA LYS A 121 -17.36 -7.85 1.84
C LYS A 121 -16.94 -9.31 1.63
N ASN A 122 -15.92 -9.75 2.37
CA ASN A 122 -15.32 -11.10 2.30
C ASN A 122 -14.69 -11.48 0.94
N ILE A 123 -14.50 -10.54 0.01
CA ILE A 123 -13.98 -10.82 -1.34
C ILE A 123 -12.69 -10.05 -1.61
N GLY A 124 -12.67 -8.72 -1.40
CA GLY A 124 -11.49 -7.88 -1.64
C GLY A 124 -11.83 -6.55 -2.28
N TRP A 125 -10.81 -5.80 -2.70
CA TRP A 125 -10.94 -4.47 -3.30
C TRP A 125 -11.00 -4.53 -4.82
N THR A 126 -11.84 -3.69 -5.42
CA THR A 126 -11.85 -3.44 -6.87
C THR A 126 -12.17 -1.97 -7.14
N LYS A 127 -11.81 -1.45 -8.32
CA LYS A 127 -12.16 -0.07 -8.68
C LYS A 127 -13.68 0.08 -8.74
N ALA A 128 -14.20 1.20 -8.26
CA ALA A 128 -15.63 1.48 -8.27
C ALA A 128 -16.23 1.48 -9.68
N GLU A 129 -15.44 1.80 -10.70
CA GLU A 129 -15.86 1.75 -12.11
C GLU A 129 -16.19 0.34 -12.62
N ASN A 130 -15.76 -0.71 -11.92
CA ASN A 130 -16.01 -2.11 -12.29
C ASN A 130 -17.39 -2.61 -11.84
N LEU A 131 -18.03 -1.87 -10.92
CA LEU A 131 -19.27 -2.24 -10.23
C LEU A 131 -20.45 -1.30 -10.56
#